data_AF-A0A7W0JFA7-F1
#
_entry.id   AF-A0A7W0JFA7-F1
#
_cell.length_a   1.000
_cell.length_b   1.000
_cell.length_c   1.000
_cell.angle_alpha   90.00
_cell.angle_beta   90.00
_cell.angle_gamma   90.00
#
_symmetry.space_group_name_H-M   'P 1'
#
loop_
_entity.id
_entity.type
_entity.pdbx_description
1 polymer ?
#
loop_
_entity_poly.entity_id
_entity_poly.type
_entity_poly.pdbx_seq_one_letter_code
_entity_poly.pdbx_strand_id
1 'polypeptide(L)'
;MNKEQLFDLTERVKLVAGVELPVIVGSQSLYAITAHVPDIVKRSVECDFLLLAVGPPAFRAVIEQIGFASSFQETHGYYADAVGLATVVLPTGWQERLVPLADEAGNLHAYCLEVQCPNLRFSGCDARN
;
A
#
# COMPACT_ATOMS: atom_id res chain seq x y z
N MET A 1 -1.90 7.50 8.78
CA MET A 1 -2.74 6.30 8.80
C MET A 1 -1.98 5.22 9.55
N ASN A 2 -2.62 4.59 10.54
CA ASN A 2 -2.03 3.49 11.32
C ASN A 2 -2.18 2.12 10.59
N LYS A 3 -1.68 1.03 11.18
CA LYS A 3 -1.72 -0.31 10.54
C LYS A 3 -3.16 -0.84 10.37
N GLU A 4 -4.01 -0.60 11.35
CA GLU A 4 -5.43 -1.01 11.32
C GLU A 4 -6.18 -0.31 10.19
N GLN A 5 -6.01 1.01 10.07
CA GLN A 5 -6.57 1.80 8.98
C GLN A 5 -6.01 1.37 7.61
N LEU A 6 -4.73 0.97 7.54
CA LEU A 6 -4.17 0.42 6.30
C LEU A 6 -4.84 -0.90 5.89
N PHE A 7 -5.13 -1.78 6.86
CA PHE A 7 -5.86 -3.01 6.57
C PHE A 7 -7.29 -2.75 6.12
N ASP A 8 -8.02 -1.86 6.81
CA ASP A 8 -9.37 -1.44 6.38
C ASP A 8 -9.35 -0.85 4.96
N LEU A 9 -8.41 0.05 4.68
CA LEU A 9 -8.27 0.64 3.35
C LEU A 9 -7.96 -0.41 2.28
N THR A 10 -7.11 -1.39 2.60
CA THR A 10 -6.74 -2.47 1.68
C THR A 10 -7.95 -3.34 1.32
N GLU A 11 -8.78 -3.70 2.31
CA GLU A 11 -10.01 -4.46 2.05
C GLU A 11 -11.00 -3.68 1.20
N ARG A 12 -11.13 -2.37 1.41
CA ARG A 12 -11.99 -1.52 0.56
C ARG A 12 -11.47 -1.45 -0.87
N VAL A 13 -10.17 -1.31 -1.07
CA VAL A 13 -9.57 -1.32 -2.40
C VAL A 13 -9.82 -2.64 -3.11
N LYS A 14 -9.65 -3.77 -2.43
CA LYS A 14 -9.95 -5.11 -2.98
C LYS A 14 -11.38 -5.20 -3.49
N LEU A 15 -12.33 -4.73 -2.68
CA LEU A 15 -13.76 -4.71 -3.04
C LEU A 15 -14.06 -3.77 -4.21
N VAL A 16 -13.57 -2.53 -4.17
CA VAL A 16 -13.89 -1.50 -5.18
C VAL A 16 -13.21 -1.79 -6.52
N ALA A 17 -11.95 -2.22 -6.50
CA ALA A 17 -11.18 -2.50 -7.71
C ALA A 17 -11.42 -3.92 -8.26
N GLY A 18 -12.01 -4.82 -7.47
CA GLY A 18 -12.21 -6.22 -7.85
C GLY A 18 -10.89 -6.99 -7.94
N VAL A 19 -9.95 -6.73 -7.03
CA VAL A 19 -8.65 -7.40 -6.97
C VAL A 19 -8.49 -8.14 -5.64
N GLU A 20 -7.81 -9.28 -5.63
CA GLU A 20 -7.57 -10.01 -4.38
C GLU A 20 -6.31 -9.53 -3.64
N LEU A 21 -5.22 -9.28 -4.38
CA LEU A 21 -3.93 -8.94 -3.80
C LEU A 21 -3.34 -7.71 -4.51
N PRO A 22 -3.75 -6.50 -4.10
CA PRO A 22 -3.13 -5.28 -4.61
C PRO A 22 -1.69 -5.16 -4.13
N VAL A 23 -0.88 -4.37 -4.83
CA VAL A 23 0.50 -4.07 -4.42
C VAL A 23 0.54 -2.65 -3.84
N ILE A 24 0.92 -2.52 -2.57
CA ILE A 24 1.17 -1.23 -1.93
C ILE A 24 2.58 -0.75 -2.29
N VAL A 25 2.67 0.47 -2.80
CA VAL A 25 3.92 1.16 -3.07
C VAL A 25 4.06 2.41 -2.18
N GLY A 26 5.27 2.96 -2.10
CA GLY A 26 5.52 4.18 -1.33
C GLY A 26 5.66 3.95 0.18
N SER A 27 5.29 4.95 0.98
CA SER A 27 5.61 4.98 2.42
C SER A 27 4.90 3.89 3.23
N GLN A 28 3.70 3.49 2.82
CA GLN A 28 2.90 2.50 3.55
C GLN A 28 3.43 1.07 3.42
N SER A 29 4.31 0.81 2.43
CA SER A 29 5.00 -0.46 2.30
C SER A 29 5.84 -0.81 3.54
N LEU A 30 6.22 0.19 4.35
CA LEU A 30 6.99 -0.01 5.59
C LEU A 30 6.28 -0.86 6.64
N TYR A 31 4.94 -0.93 6.61
CA TYR A 31 4.18 -1.79 7.53
C TYR A 31 4.42 -3.29 7.34
N ALA A 32 4.91 -3.71 6.16
CA ALA A 32 5.30 -5.10 5.90
C ALA A 32 6.79 -5.36 6.15
N ILE A 33 7.61 -4.31 6.19
CA ILE A 33 9.08 -4.42 6.18
C ILE A 33 9.65 -4.32 7.60
N THR A 34 9.04 -3.51 8.48
CA THR A 34 9.56 -3.26 9.83
C THR A 34 8.44 -3.28 10.87
N ALA A 35 8.73 -3.84 12.05
CA ALA A 35 7.87 -3.73 13.23
C ALA A 35 7.84 -2.30 13.80
N HIS A 36 8.91 -1.53 13.57
CA HIS A 36 9.08 -0.17 14.08
C HIS A 36 8.87 0.84 12.96
N VAL A 37 7.61 1.06 12.60
CA VAL A 37 7.24 2.04 11.56
C VAL A 37 7.46 3.46 12.10
N PRO A 38 8.28 4.29 11.42
CA PRO A 38 8.52 5.67 11.82
C PRO A 38 7.25 6.50 11.92
N ASP A 39 7.16 7.41 12.89
CA ASP A 39 5.94 8.20 13.10
C ASP A 39 5.57 9.09 11.91
N ILE A 40 6.54 9.48 11.07
CA ILE A 40 6.28 10.24 9.84
C ILE A 40 5.40 9.46 8.87
N VAL A 41 5.55 8.12 8.80
CA VAL A 41 4.70 7.26 7.96
C VAL A 41 3.27 7.24 8.51
N LYS A 42 3.12 7.19 9.83
CA LYS A 42 1.82 7.23 10.50
C LYS A 42 1.08 8.56 10.30
N ARG A 43 1.78 9.64 9.92
CA ARG A 43 1.18 10.94 9.56
C ARG A 43 0.66 10.99 8.13
N SER A 44 1.07 10.08 7.25
CA SER A 44 0.52 10.02 5.88
C SER A 44 -0.96 9.69 5.91
N VAL A 45 -1.78 10.39 5.14
CA VAL A 45 -3.22 10.10 4.98
C VAL A 45 -3.51 9.36 3.66
N GLU A 46 -2.47 9.07 2.89
CA GLU A 46 -2.54 8.46 1.56
C GLU A 46 -1.87 7.09 1.58
N CYS A 47 -2.36 6.19 0.71
CA CYS A 47 -1.71 4.93 0.36
C CYS A 47 -1.84 4.66 -1.13
N ASP A 48 -0.71 4.41 -1.79
CA ASP A 48 -0.64 4.10 -3.22
C ASP A 48 -0.83 2.61 -3.46
N PHE A 49 -1.85 2.25 -4.23
CA PHE A 49 -2.14 0.88 -4.64
C PHE A 49 -1.85 0.70 -6.12
N LEU A 50 -0.79 -0.04 -6.42
CA LEU A 50 -0.52 -0.58 -7.74
C LEU A 50 -1.49 -1.73 -8.01
N LEU A 51 -2.43 -1.48 -8.92
CA LEU A 51 -3.48 -2.40 -9.28
C LEU A 51 -3.14 -3.08 -10.61
N LEU A 52 -2.69 -4.33 -10.52
CA LEU A 52 -2.31 -5.14 -11.68
C LEU A 52 -3.55 -5.82 -12.28
N ALA A 53 -3.52 -6.06 -13.59
CA ALA A 53 -4.55 -6.81 -14.32
C ALA A 53 -5.98 -6.20 -14.28
N VAL A 54 -6.13 -4.94 -13.87
CA VAL A 54 -7.38 -4.18 -14.00
C VAL A 54 -7.19 -2.96 -14.92
N GLY A 55 -8.31 -2.42 -15.38
CA GLY A 55 -8.33 -1.31 -16.34
C GLY A 55 -8.75 0.04 -15.71
N PRO A 56 -8.77 1.10 -16.55
CA PRO A 56 -9.16 2.46 -16.12
C PRO A 56 -10.48 2.58 -15.34
N PRO A 57 -11.53 1.77 -15.60
CA PRO A 57 -12.75 1.82 -14.80
C PRO A 57 -12.53 1.48 -13.32
N ALA A 58 -11.65 0.52 -13.01
CA ALA A 58 -11.34 0.16 -11.63
C ALA A 58 -10.57 1.28 -10.91
N PHE A 59 -9.60 1.89 -11.59
CA PHE A 59 -8.86 3.04 -11.04
C PHE A 59 -9.80 4.20 -10.74
N ARG A 60 -10.69 4.52 -11.68
CA ARG A 60 -11.71 5.55 -11.51
C ARG A 60 -12.62 5.25 -10.32
N ALA A 61 -13.09 4.02 -10.17
CA ALA A 61 -13.94 3.62 -9.07
C ALA A 61 -13.25 3.82 -7.70
N VAL A 62 -11.96 3.44 -7.60
CA VAL A 62 -11.17 3.68 -6.38
C VAL A 62 -11.05 5.18 -6.10
N ILE A 63 -10.67 5.98 -7.11
CA ILE A 63 -10.49 7.43 -6.96
C ILE A 63 -11.81 8.10 -6.54
N GLU A 64 -12.92 7.77 -7.19
CA GLU A 64 -14.23 8.38 -6.93
C GLU A 64 -14.81 7.98 -5.57
N GLN A 65 -14.64 6.73 -5.13
CA GLN A 65 -15.29 6.22 -3.92
C GLN A 65 -14.44 6.35 -2.66
N ILE A 66 -13.13 6.14 -2.76
CA ILE A 66 -12.20 6.02 -1.63
C ILE A 66 -10.89 6.78 -1.83
N GLY A 67 -10.82 7.62 -2.88
CA GLY A 67 -9.66 8.43 -3.18
C GLY A 67 -9.72 9.84 -2.62
N PHE A 68 -8.82 10.70 -3.10
CA PHE A 68 -8.73 12.09 -2.67
C PHE A 68 -10.05 12.85 -2.93
N ALA A 69 -10.46 13.68 -1.97
CA ALA A 69 -11.70 14.44 -1.94
C ALA A 69 -12.99 13.60 -2.04
N SER A 70 -12.91 12.29 -1.77
CA SER A 70 -14.10 11.45 -1.63
C SER A 70 -14.78 11.66 -0.27
N SER A 71 -16.07 11.35 -0.19
CA SER A 71 -16.78 11.30 1.10
C SER A 71 -16.15 10.33 2.09
N PHE A 72 -15.50 9.26 1.58
CA PHE A 72 -14.72 8.35 2.40
C PHE A 72 -13.56 9.06 3.09
N GLN A 73 -12.75 9.84 2.35
CA GLN A 73 -11.65 10.60 2.94
C GLN A 73 -12.15 11.62 3.96
N GLU A 74 -13.21 12.37 3.64
CA GLU A 74 -13.80 13.35 4.56
C GLU A 74 -14.24 12.70 5.88
N THR A 75 -14.76 11.47 5.80
CA THR A 75 -15.26 10.72 6.96
C THR A 75 -14.15 10.05 7.77
N HIS A 76 -13.17 9.43 7.11
CA HIS A 76 -12.18 8.56 7.77
C HIS A 76 -10.81 9.24 7.94
N GLY A 77 -10.53 10.31 7.20
CA GLY A 77 -9.28 11.08 7.25
C GLY A 77 -8.11 10.43 6.50
N TYR A 78 -8.35 9.39 5.71
CA TYR A 78 -7.35 8.74 4.85
C TYR A 78 -7.98 8.28 3.53
N TYR A 79 -7.16 8.01 2.51
CA TYR A 79 -7.62 7.66 1.17
C TYR A 79 -6.63 6.78 0.40
N ALA A 80 -7.12 6.12 -0.65
CA ALA A 80 -6.33 5.32 -1.58
C ALA A 80 -6.04 6.10 -2.87
N ASP A 81 -4.81 6.01 -3.38
CA ASP A 81 -4.49 6.39 -4.76
C ASP A 81 -4.30 5.12 -5.60
N ALA A 82 -4.96 5.07 -6.76
CA ALA A 82 -4.90 3.93 -7.66
C ALA A 82 -3.90 4.20 -8.77
N VAL A 83 -2.79 3.46 -8.78
CA VAL A 83 -1.72 3.62 -9.75
C VAL A 83 -1.59 2.39 -10.65
N GLY A 84 -1.17 2.62 -11.90
CA GLY A 84 -0.85 1.57 -12.86
C GLY A 84 0.63 1.60 -13.23
N LEU A 85 1.11 0.58 -13.96
CA LEU A 85 2.53 0.51 -14.38
C LEU A 85 3.01 1.72 -15.19
N ALA A 86 2.10 2.45 -15.83
CA ALA A 86 2.43 3.65 -16.59
C ALA A 86 2.62 4.91 -15.71
N THR A 87 2.17 4.90 -14.46
CA THR A 87 2.15 6.07 -13.57
C THR A 87 3.15 5.97 -12.42
N VAL A 88 3.78 4.81 -12.22
CA VAL A 88 4.78 4.58 -11.16
C VAL A 88 6.14 4.21 -11.76
N VAL A 89 7.21 4.78 -11.19
CA VAL A 89 8.58 4.36 -11.51
C VAL A 89 8.96 3.22 -10.58
N LEU A 90 9.06 2.01 -11.12
CA LEU A 90 9.40 0.81 -10.37
C LEU A 90 10.87 0.42 -10.62
N PRO A 91 11.61 -0.03 -9.59
CA PRO A 91 12.96 -0.51 -9.77
C PRO A 91 12.98 -1.80 -10.60
N THR A 92 14.09 -2.07 -11.28
CA THR A 92 14.30 -3.36 -11.95
C THR A 92 14.16 -4.50 -10.93
N GLY A 93 13.44 -5.57 -11.32
CA GLY A 93 13.21 -6.72 -10.44
C GLY A 93 12.22 -6.47 -9.30
N TRP A 94 11.41 -5.40 -9.33
CA TRP A 94 10.48 -5.06 -8.24
C TRP A 94 9.54 -6.21 -7.82
N GLN A 95 9.17 -7.09 -8.75
CA GLN A 95 8.29 -8.23 -8.48
C GLN A 95 8.90 -9.23 -7.49
N GLU A 96 10.23 -9.41 -7.54
CA GLU A 96 10.99 -10.29 -6.63
C GLU A 96 11.18 -9.65 -5.24
N ARG A 97 10.81 -8.36 -5.11
CA ARG A 97 11.02 -7.53 -3.92
C ARG A 97 9.71 -7.24 -3.19
N LEU A 98 8.67 -8.02 -3.48
CA LEU A 98 7.38 -7.93 -2.83
C LEU A 98 7.41 -8.65 -1.48
N VAL A 99 7.02 -7.94 -0.43
CA VAL A 99 6.93 -8.45 0.94
C VAL A 99 5.46 -8.63 1.31
N PRO A 100 5.02 -9.79 1.82
CA PRO A 100 3.62 -10.00 2.19
C PRO A 100 3.21 -9.09 3.35
N LEU A 101 2.06 -8.42 3.22
CA LEU A 101 1.40 -7.70 4.31
C LEU A 101 0.30 -8.59 4.88
N ALA A 102 0.57 -9.22 6.02
CA ALA A 102 -0.36 -10.09 6.71
C ALA A 102 -0.75 -9.55 8.10
N ASP A 103 -1.95 -9.91 8.56
CA ASP A 103 -2.41 -9.69 9.93
C ASP A 103 -1.78 -10.68 10.93
N GLU A 104 -2.16 -10.57 12.21
CA GLU A 104 -1.67 -11.45 13.26
C GLU A 104 -2.16 -12.90 13.13
N ALA A 105 -3.26 -13.12 12.40
CA ALA A 105 -3.81 -14.45 12.11
C ALA A 105 -3.17 -15.09 10.86
N GLY A 106 -2.32 -14.37 10.15
CA GLY A 106 -1.66 -14.84 8.93
C GLY A 106 -2.48 -14.63 7.65
N ASN A 107 -3.58 -13.88 7.70
CA ASN A 107 -4.34 -13.53 6.51
C ASN A 107 -3.57 -12.51 5.67
N LEU A 108 -3.40 -12.81 4.39
CA LEU A 108 -2.70 -11.94 3.46
C LEU A 108 -3.65 -10.87 2.91
N HIS A 109 -3.30 -9.60 3.09
CA HIS A 109 -4.10 -8.46 2.64
C HIS A 109 -3.57 -7.85 1.32
N ALA A 110 -2.25 -7.74 1.19
CA ALA A 110 -1.59 -7.15 0.04
C ALA A 110 -0.13 -7.60 -0.03
N TYR A 111 0.55 -7.22 -1.12
CA TYR A 111 2.00 -7.19 -1.17
C TYR A 111 2.50 -5.77 -1.03
N CYS A 112 3.63 -5.57 -0.37
CA CYS A 112 4.30 -4.28 -0.23
C CYS A 112 5.60 -4.32 -1.01
N LEU A 113 5.83 -3.33 -1.89
CA LEU A 113 7.11 -3.19 -2.54
C LEU A 113 8.17 -2.70 -1.53
N GLU A 114 9.29 -3.41 -1.46
CA GLU A 114 10.43 -3.01 -0.63
C GLU A 114 10.90 -1.58 -0.96
N VAL A 115 10.91 -0.70 0.05
CA VAL A 115 11.32 0.70 -0.10
C VAL A 115 12.85 0.80 -0.06
N GLN A 116 13.48 1.05 -1.22
CA GLN A 116 14.86 1.49 -1.28
C GLN A 116 14.94 2.98 -0.98
N CYS A 117 15.05 3.33 0.29
CA CYS A 117 15.34 4.70 0.69
C CYS A 117 16.82 4.79 1.06
N PRO A 118 17.72 5.35 0.21
CA PRO A 118 19.16 5.37 0.48
C PRO A 118 19.55 6.12 1.77
N ASN A 119 18.65 6.93 2.32
CA ASN A 119 18.84 7.67 3.58
C ASN A 119 18.13 7.05 4.80
N LEU A 120 17.30 6.02 4.61
CA LEU A 120 16.70 5.28 5.73
C LEU A 120 17.51 4.01 5.94
N ARG A 121 18.55 4.09 6.78
CA ARG A 121 19.24 2.90 7.28
C ARG A 121 18.32 2.23 8.29
N PHE A 122 17.62 1.17 7.88
CA PHE A 122 17.03 0.23 8.83
C PHE A 122 18.17 -0.56 9.46
N SER A 123 18.58 -0.21 10.67
CA SER A 123 19.58 -0.94 11.47
C SER A 123 19.05 -2.28 12.02
N GLY A 124 18.22 -2.98 11.25
CA GLY A 124 17.57 -4.22 11.65
C GLY A 124 17.16 -5.12 10.48
N CYS A 125 17.81 -4.98 9.32
CA CYS A 125 17.77 -6.04 8.31
C CYS A 125 18.79 -7.10 8.74
N ASP A 126 18.44 -7.88 9.76
CA ASP A 126 19.19 -9.10 10.07
C ASP A 126 18.89 -10.11 8.98
N ALA A 127 19.95 -10.66 8.41
CA ALA A 127 19.93 -11.49 7.24
C ALA A 127 18.98 -12.69 7.45
N ARG A 128 17.95 -12.81 6.60
CA ARG A 128 17.28 -14.09 6.43
C ARG A 128 18.07 -14.88 5.40
N ASN A 129 18.78 -15.87 5.94
CA ASN A 129 19.45 -17.05 5.36
C ASN A 129 19.19 -17.32 3.87
#